data_AF-A0A1W5ZRD2-F1
#
_entry.id   AF-A0A1W5ZRD2-F1
#
_cell.length_a   1.000
_cell.length_b   1.000
_cell.length_c   1.000
_cell.angle_alpha   90.00
_cell.angle_beta   90.00
_cell.angle_gamma   90.00
#
_symmetry.space_group_name_H-M   'P 1'
#
loop_
_entity.id
_entity.type
_entity.pdbx_description
1 polymer ?
#
loop_
_entity_poly.entity_id
_entity_poly.type
_entity_poly.pdbx_seq_one_letter_code
_entity_poly.pdbx_strand_id
1 'polypeptide(L)'
;MEHRISHEDMDRILKQLEDDYVKALKDNSSSTVEDFIEQFLYDSWEYNDRNIDLIKAVMSRYTQGEIYRTTFSGAFNEMVDHLQEKLTELDKEDRYPMIHTSNGASYLVSFVDGLVIQYFTGIYSVEGLKELTPQLKKVILNALSTDEV
;
A
#
# COMPACT_ATOMS: atom_id res chain seq x y z
N MET A 1 14.15 26.81 -12.52
CA MET A 1 14.36 27.04 -11.07
C MET A 1 13.78 25.83 -10.38
N GLU A 2 14.64 24.93 -9.91
CA GLU A 2 14.21 23.76 -9.14
C GLU A 2 13.72 24.25 -7.77
N HIS A 3 12.45 23.97 -7.46
CA HIS A 3 11.92 24.20 -6.13
C HIS A 3 12.61 23.24 -5.15
N ARG A 4 13.62 23.74 -4.43
CA ARG A 4 14.15 23.06 -3.25
C ARG A 4 13.09 23.12 -2.15
N ILE A 5 12.23 22.11 -2.12
CA ILE A 5 11.35 21.81 -0.98
C ILE A 5 12.25 21.52 0.23
N SER A 6 12.00 22.17 1.37
CA SER A 6 12.81 22.07 2.58
C SER A 6 12.64 20.69 3.26
N HIS A 7 13.53 20.31 4.19
CA HIS A 7 13.38 19.04 4.94
C HIS A 7 12.08 18.99 5.77
N GLU A 8 11.66 20.11 6.36
CA GLU A 8 10.40 20.20 7.12
C GLU A 8 9.16 19.99 6.24
N ASP A 9 9.22 20.44 4.99
CA ASP A 9 8.14 20.18 4.02
C ASP A 9 8.08 18.71 3.60
N MET A 10 9.19 17.96 3.70
CA MET A 10 9.26 16.54 3.34
C MET A 10 8.69 15.62 4.42
N ASP A 11 9.01 15.88 5.70
CA ASP A 11 8.37 15.16 6.82
C ASP A 11 6.85 15.37 6.79
N ARG A 12 6.40 16.58 6.39
CA ARG A 12 4.98 16.85 6.15
C ARG A 12 4.41 16.03 4.99
N ILE A 13 5.14 15.88 3.88
CA ILE A 13 4.71 15.07 2.74
C ILE A 13 4.59 13.60 3.12
N LEU A 14 5.59 13.04 3.79
CA LEU A 14 5.57 11.65 4.25
C LEU A 14 4.40 11.40 5.19
N LYS A 15 4.22 12.30 6.17
CA LYS A 15 3.09 12.23 7.08
C LYS A 15 1.76 12.34 6.37
N GLN A 16 1.64 13.18 5.34
CA GLN A 16 0.42 13.27 4.55
C GLN A 16 0.12 11.98 3.80
N LEU A 17 1.12 11.34 3.18
CA LEU A 17 0.95 10.05 2.51
C LEU A 17 0.48 8.96 3.49
N GLU A 18 1.06 8.94 4.69
CA GLU A 18 0.68 8.05 5.78
C GLU A 18 -0.76 8.33 6.27
N ASP A 19 -1.08 9.58 6.58
CA ASP A 19 -2.41 10.01 7.04
C ASP A 19 -3.49 9.66 6.00
N ASP A 20 -3.21 9.88 4.71
CA ASP A 20 -4.11 9.55 3.61
C ASP A 20 -4.34 8.03 3.51
N TYR A 21 -3.28 7.24 3.63
CA TYR A 21 -3.35 5.79 3.61
C TYR A 21 -4.18 5.25 4.78
N VAL A 22 -3.86 5.68 6.00
CA VAL A 22 -4.58 5.26 7.22
C VAL A 22 -6.04 5.70 7.16
N LYS A 23 -6.33 6.89 6.61
CA LYS A 23 -7.69 7.34 6.38
C LYS A 23 -8.43 6.44 5.38
N ALA A 24 -7.82 6.10 4.25
CA ALA A 24 -8.43 5.21 3.26
C ALA A 24 -8.77 3.83 3.86
N LEU A 25 -7.90 3.28 4.71
CA LEU A 25 -8.17 2.04 5.44
C LEU A 25 -9.35 2.15 6.42
N LYS A 26 -9.45 3.28 7.14
CA LYS A 26 -10.52 3.54 8.11
C LYS A 26 -11.87 3.79 7.44
N ASP A 27 -11.87 4.51 6.32
CA ASP A 27 -13.07 4.83 5.56
C ASP A 27 -13.58 3.62 4.74
N ASN A 28 -12.77 2.57 4.60
CA ASN A 28 -13.16 1.32 3.96
C ASN A 28 -14.22 0.56 4.80
N SER A 29 -15.42 0.48 4.23
CA SER A 29 -16.61 -0.09 4.85
C SER A 29 -16.83 -1.58 4.55
N SER A 30 -15.88 -2.24 3.88
CA SER A 30 -15.94 -3.67 3.59
C SER A 30 -16.07 -4.49 4.87
N SER A 31 -16.90 -5.55 4.80
CA SER A 31 -17.17 -6.47 5.92
C SER A 31 -16.51 -7.84 5.75
N THR A 32 -15.87 -8.08 4.60
CA THR A 32 -15.15 -9.32 4.28
C THR A 32 -13.74 -8.98 3.80
N VAL A 33 -12.82 -9.93 3.92
CA VAL A 33 -11.46 -9.79 3.38
C VAL A 33 -11.52 -9.63 1.87
N GLU A 34 -12.36 -10.41 1.20
CA GLU A 34 -12.50 -10.38 -0.25
C GLU A 34 -12.90 -8.99 -0.76
N ASP A 35 -13.93 -8.39 -0.17
CA ASP A 35 -14.39 -7.06 -0.58
C ASP A 35 -13.38 -5.97 -0.17
N PHE A 36 -12.72 -6.15 0.97
CA PHE A 36 -11.66 -5.24 1.39
C PHE A 36 -10.49 -5.23 0.39
N ILE A 37 -9.97 -6.40 0.01
CA ILE A 37 -8.84 -6.50 -0.94
C ILE A 37 -9.21 -5.88 -2.29
N GLU A 38 -10.42 -6.10 -2.79
CA GLU A 38 -10.86 -5.51 -4.05
C GLU A 38 -10.88 -3.98 -3.99
N GLN A 39 -11.52 -3.43 -2.97
CA GLN A 39 -11.60 -1.99 -2.76
C GLN A 39 -10.20 -1.39 -2.55
N PHE A 40 -9.37 -2.04 -1.73
CA PHE A 40 -7.99 -1.64 -1.46
C PHE A 40 -7.16 -1.55 -2.74
N LEU A 41 -7.30 -2.50 -3.68
CA LEU A 41 -6.60 -2.45 -4.96
C LEU A 41 -7.07 -1.26 -5.82
N TYR A 42 -8.39 -1.06 -5.95
CA TYR A 42 -8.93 0.09 -6.69
C TYR A 42 -8.45 1.43 -6.12
N ASP A 43 -8.54 1.58 -4.79
CA ASP A 43 -8.10 2.78 -4.09
C ASP A 43 -6.59 2.99 -4.26
N SER A 44 -5.80 1.91 -4.19
CA SER A 44 -4.35 1.96 -4.41
C SER A 44 -4.00 2.46 -5.81
N TRP A 45 -4.68 1.97 -6.85
CA TRP A 45 -4.41 2.43 -8.23
C TRP A 45 -4.75 3.90 -8.42
N GLU A 46 -5.91 4.35 -7.91
CA GLU A 46 -6.31 5.75 -8.02
C GLU A 46 -5.42 6.68 -7.19
N TYR A 47 -5.06 6.26 -5.98
CA TYR A 47 -4.22 7.06 -5.10
C TYR A 47 -2.81 7.22 -5.68
N ASN A 48 -2.21 6.14 -6.16
CA ASN A 48 -0.88 6.19 -6.76
C ASN A 48 -0.87 7.01 -8.05
N ASP A 49 -1.92 6.96 -8.86
CA ASP A 49 -2.04 7.80 -10.06
C ASP A 49 -2.12 9.29 -9.72
N ARG A 50 -2.98 9.65 -8.76
CA ARG A 50 -3.15 11.04 -8.32
C ARG A 50 -1.90 11.63 -7.66
N ASN A 51 -1.12 10.80 -6.98
CA ASN A 51 0.02 11.23 -6.17
C ASN A 51 1.38 10.81 -6.75
N ILE A 52 1.42 10.38 -8.00
CA ILE A 52 2.59 9.81 -8.66
C ILE A 52 3.86 10.66 -8.53
N ASP A 53 3.74 11.96 -8.76
CA ASP A 53 4.88 12.88 -8.73
C ASP A 53 5.38 13.10 -7.30
N LEU A 54 4.47 13.09 -6.32
CA LEU A 54 4.80 13.21 -4.90
C LEU A 54 5.58 11.98 -4.42
N ILE A 55 5.09 10.78 -4.79
CA ILE A 55 5.73 9.50 -4.45
C ILE A 55 7.13 9.42 -5.08
N LYS A 56 7.28 9.81 -6.36
CA LYS A 56 8.59 9.88 -7.03
C LYS A 56 9.57 10.82 -6.33
N ALA A 57 9.09 11.99 -5.89
CA ALA A 57 9.92 12.96 -5.18
C ALA A 57 10.45 12.40 -3.85
N VAL A 58 9.56 11.75 -3.07
CA VAL A 58 9.91 11.08 -1.81
C VAL A 58 10.95 9.97 -2.05
N MET A 59 10.69 9.07 -3.00
CA MET A 59 11.59 7.94 -3.30
C MET A 59 12.97 8.40 -3.78
N SER A 60 13.02 9.39 -4.69
CA SER A 60 14.28 9.95 -5.19
C SER A 60 15.15 10.49 -4.04
N ARG A 61 14.57 11.27 -3.13
CA ARG A 61 15.29 11.85 -2.00
C ARG A 61 15.69 10.83 -0.94
N TYR A 62 14.87 9.79 -0.72
CA TYR A 62 15.28 8.65 0.11
C TYR A 62 16.54 7.98 -0.44
N THR A 63 16.60 7.74 -1.76
CA THR A 63 17.81 7.16 -2.38
C THR A 63 19.04 8.07 -2.29
N GLN A 64 18.83 9.38 -2.22
CA GLN A 64 19.89 10.38 -2.03
C GLN A 64 20.31 10.54 -0.55
N GLY A 65 19.65 9.84 0.38
CA GLY A 65 19.92 9.93 1.82
C GLY A 65 19.41 11.21 2.48
N GLU A 66 18.55 11.97 1.79
CA GLU A 66 17.97 13.23 2.28
C GLU A 66 16.78 13.00 3.25
N ILE A 67 16.25 11.78 3.28
CA ILE A 67 15.24 11.31 4.24
C ILE A 67 15.93 10.31 5.16
N TYR A 68 15.83 10.53 6.47
CA TYR A 68 16.35 9.56 7.43
C TYR A 68 15.62 8.23 7.29
N ARG A 69 16.39 7.17 7.11
CA ARG A 69 15.87 5.80 6.98
C ARG A 69 14.89 5.42 8.10
N THR A 70 15.14 5.89 9.32
CA THR A 70 14.28 5.65 10.49
C THR A 70 12.89 6.28 10.34
N THR A 71 12.79 7.48 9.77
CA THR A 71 11.51 8.18 9.56
C THR A 71 10.68 7.46 8.49
N PHE A 72 11.30 7.11 7.36
CA PHE A 72 10.61 6.40 6.28
C PHE A 72 10.16 4.99 6.69
N SER A 73 11.03 4.26 7.41
CA SER A 73 10.68 2.92 7.91
C SER A 73 9.57 2.98 8.96
N GLY A 74 9.55 4.02 9.81
CA GLY A 74 8.51 4.22 10.82
C GLY A 74 7.12 4.40 10.21
N ALA A 75 6.99 5.33 9.26
CA ALA A 75 5.74 5.57 8.55
C ALA A 75 5.25 4.32 7.81
N PHE A 76 6.15 3.59 7.16
CA PHE A 76 5.80 2.34 6.48
C PHE A 76 5.30 1.26 7.44
N ASN A 77 5.97 1.08 8.59
CA ASN A 77 5.54 0.12 9.60
C ASN A 77 4.15 0.48 10.14
N GLU A 78 3.89 1.75 10.44
CA GLU A 78 2.58 2.20 10.93
C GLU A 78 1.44 1.94 9.93
N MET A 79 1.69 2.16 8.64
CA MET A 79 0.74 1.80 7.58
C MET A 79 0.47 0.28 7.53
N VAL A 80 1.53 -0.54 7.59
CA VAL A 80 1.41 -2.00 7.56
C VAL A 80 0.68 -2.53 8.80
N ASP A 81 0.97 -1.97 9.98
CA ASP A 81 0.32 -2.37 11.24
C ASP A 81 -1.20 -2.10 11.19
N HIS A 82 -1.62 -0.92 10.71
CA HIS A 82 -3.04 -0.62 10.54
C HIS A 82 -3.74 -1.52 9.51
N LEU A 83 -3.04 -1.86 8.41
CA LEU A 83 -3.56 -2.82 7.44
C LEU A 83 -3.72 -4.20 8.07
N GLN A 84 -2.74 -4.62 8.87
CA GLN A 84 -2.73 -5.90 9.56
C GLN A 84 -3.87 -6.02 10.56
N GLU A 85 -4.10 -4.98 11.38
CA GLU A 85 -5.24 -4.89 12.30
C GLU A 85 -6.57 -5.05 11.54
N LYS A 86 -6.76 -4.26 10.48
CA LYS A 86 -7.99 -4.29 9.68
C LYS A 86 -8.26 -5.66 9.05
N LEU A 87 -7.23 -6.29 8.46
CA LEU A 87 -7.36 -7.62 7.85
C LEU A 87 -7.71 -8.68 8.90
N THR A 88 -7.09 -8.63 10.08
CA THR A 88 -7.35 -9.55 11.20
C THR A 88 -8.80 -9.42 11.70
N GLU A 89 -9.31 -8.18 11.80
CA GLU A 89 -10.70 -7.92 12.19
C GLU A 89 -11.73 -8.47 11.19
N LEU A 90 -11.38 -8.49 9.90
CA LEU A 90 -12.23 -9.00 8.82
C LEU A 90 -12.22 -10.52 8.74
N ASP A 91 -11.09 -11.18 9.04
CA ASP A 91 -10.94 -12.63 8.94
C ASP A 91 -11.18 -13.39 10.26
N LYS A 92 -12.35 -13.18 10.88
CA LYS A 92 -12.67 -13.79 12.19
C LYS A 92 -12.75 -15.32 12.18
N GLU A 93 -12.96 -15.89 11.00
CA GLU A 93 -13.08 -17.34 10.80
C GLU A 93 -11.75 -17.99 10.40
N ASP A 94 -10.66 -17.21 10.35
CA ASP A 94 -9.31 -17.70 10.01
C ASP A 94 -9.28 -18.43 8.65
N ARG A 95 -9.95 -17.83 7.65
CA ARG A 95 -10.00 -18.36 6.28
C ARG A 95 -8.74 -18.02 5.49
N TYR A 96 -7.94 -17.08 5.98
CA TYR A 96 -6.72 -16.59 5.37
C TYR A 96 -5.58 -16.62 6.40
N PRO A 97 -4.99 -17.80 6.68
CA PRO A 97 -4.03 -17.98 7.77
C PRO A 97 -2.84 -17.01 7.73
N MET A 98 -2.37 -16.63 6.53
CA MET A 98 -1.28 -15.67 6.40
C MET A 98 -1.58 -14.30 6.99
N ILE A 99 -2.87 -13.90 7.02
CA ILE A 99 -3.30 -12.67 7.68
C ILE A 99 -2.93 -12.72 9.16
N HIS A 100 -3.02 -13.86 9.83
CA HIS A 100 -2.77 -13.94 11.28
C HIS A 100 -1.28 -14.06 11.65
N THR A 101 -0.40 -13.88 10.67
CA THR A 101 1.06 -13.86 10.83
C THR A 101 1.59 -12.43 10.87
N SER A 102 2.85 -12.23 11.28
CA SER A 102 3.48 -10.91 11.23
C SER A 102 3.72 -10.37 9.80
N ASN A 103 3.47 -11.19 8.77
CA ASN A 103 3.87 -10.90 7.40
C ASN A 103 2.68 -10.74 6.44
N GLY A 104 1.45 -11.04 6.86
CA GLY A 104 0.26 -11.05 5.99
C GLY A 104 0.02 -9.73 5.26
N ALA A 105 -0.07 -8.64 6.02
CA ALA A 105 -0.19 -7.29 5.45
C ALA A 105 1.03 -6.89 4.60
N SER A 106 2.24 -7.27 5.02
CA SER A 106 3.46 -6.98 4.26
C SER A 106 3.47 -7.66 2.88
N TYR A 107 2.99 -8.90 2.78
CA TYR A 107 2.85 -9.58 1.50
C TYR A 107 1.85 -8.88 0.59
N LEU A 108 0.69 -8.47 1.11
CA LEU A 108 -0.29 -7.69 0.35
C LEU A 108 0.32 -6.40 -0.20
N VAL A 109 1.00 -5.63 0.65
CA VAL A 109 1.67 -4.38 0.25
C VAL A 109 2.73 -4.65 -0.82
N SER A 110 3.54 -5.71 -0.68
CA SER A 110 4.56 -6.05 -1.67
C SER A 110 4.00 -6.35 -3.06
N PHE A 111 2.81 -6.96 -3.14
CA PHE A 111 2.10 -7.19 -4.40
C PHE A 111 1.69 -5.87 -5.06
N VAL A 112 1.14 -4.95 -4.26
CA VAL A 112 0.73 -3.63 -4.75
C VAL A 112 1.94 -2.81 -5.18
N ASP A 113 2.98 -2.71 -4.34
CA ASP A 113 4.20 -1.96 -4.64
C ASP A 113 4.87 -2.45 -5.92
N GLY A 114 4.95 -3.77 -6.12
CA GLY A 114 5.51 -4.35 -7.34
C GLY A 114 4.73 -3.98 -8.61
N LEU A 115 3.40 -3.87 -8.53
CA LEU A 115 2.55 -3.44 -9.64
C LEU A 115 2.61 -1.92 -9.87
N VAL A 116 2.67 -1.14 -8.79
CA VAL A 116 2.87 0.31 -8.84
C VAL A 116 4.19 0.65 -9.54
N ILE A 117 5.29 -0.03 -9.21
CA ILE A 117 6.57 0.15 -9.92
C ILE A 117 6.45 -0.18 -11.40
N GLN A 118 5.73 -1.26 -11.77
CA GLN A 118 5.51 -1.59 -13.17
C GLN A 118 4.69 -0.51 -13.90
N TYR A 119 3.66 0.05 -13.25
CA TYR A 119 2.98 1.26 -13.73
C TYR A 119 3.95 2.44 -13.90
N PHE A 120 4.85 2.68 -12.95
CA PHE A 120 5.84 3.78 -13.04
C PHE A 120 6.78 3.62 -14.24
N THR A 121 7.08 2.38 -14.61
CA THR A 121 7.92 2.06 -15.79
C THR A 121 7.13 2.03 -17.11
N GLY A 122 5.82 2.27 -17.08
CA GLY A 122 4.95 2.27 -18.26
C GLY A 122 4.56 0.88 -18.77
N ILE A 123 4.78 -0.17 -17.97
CA ILE A 123 4.36 -1.55 -18.32
C ILE A 123 2.84 -1.68 -18.22
N TYR A 124 2.24 -1.06 -17.21
CA TYR A 124 0.80 -0.99 -17.03
C TYR A 124 0.31 0.46 -17.05
N SER A 125 -0.96 0.65 -17.41
CA SER A 125 -1.73 1.85 -17.09
C SER A 125 -2.63 1.59 -15.87
N VAL A 126 -3.17 2.64 -15.28
CA VAL A 126 -4.15 2.55 -14.18
C VAL A 126 -5.40 1.82 -14.64
N GLU A 127 -5.89 2.12 -15.84
CA GLU A 127 -7.04 1.41 -16.42
C GLU A 127 -6.75 -0.08 -16.58
N GLY A 128 -5.55 -0.43 -17.06
CA GLY A 128 -5.14 -1.83 -17.18
C GLY A 128 -5.06 -2.54 -15.82
N LEU A 129 -4.54 -1.86 -14.79
CA LEU A 129 -4.53 -2.41 -13.43
C LEU A 129 -5.94 -2.58 -12.86
N LYS A 130 -6.84 -1.63 -13.11
CA LYS A 130 -8.26 -1.71 -12.74
C LYS A 130 -8.95 -2.90 -13.41
N GLU A 131 -8.70 -3.13 -14.70
CA GLU A 131 -9.22 -4.29 -15.42
C GLU A 131 -8.68 -5.62 -14.89
N LEU A 132 -7.43 -5.64 -14.43
CA LEU A 132 -6.79 -6.81 -13.83
C LEU A 132 -7.19 -7.05 -12.37
N THR A 133 -7.74 -6.05 -11.67
CA THR A 133 -8.11 -6.12 -10.25
C THR A 133 -8.88 -7.41 -9.87
N PRO A 134 -9.90 -7.87 -10.63
CA PRO A 134 -10.60 -9.11 -10.28
C PRO A 134 -9.71 -10.37 -10.32
N GLN A 135 -8.70 -10.40 -11.19
CA GLN A 135 -7.73 -11.49 -11.25
C GLN A 135 -6.68 -11.34 -10.14
N LEU A 136 -6.17 -10.13 -9.93
CA LEU A 136 -5.19 -9.82 -8.87
C LEU A 136 -5.75 -10.15 -7.49
N LYS A 137 -7.02 -9.80 -7.23
CA LYS A 137 -7.78 -10.20 -6.04
C LYS A 137 -7.68 -11.70 -5.79
N LYS A 138 -7.96 -12.53 -6.80
CA LYS A 138 -7.89 -14.00 -6.67
C LYS A 138 -6.49 -14.50 -6.34
N VAL A 139 -5.47 -13.94 -6.99
CA VAL A 139 -4.06 -14.30 -6.72
C VAL A 139 -3.69 -13.98 -5.28
N ILE A 140 -4.03 -12.77 -4.83
CA ILE A 140 -3.76 -12.31 -3.46
C ILE A 140 -4.49 -13.17 -2.44
N LEU A 141 -5.80 -13.40 -2.62
CA LEU A 141 -6.58 -14.23 -1.69
C LEU A 141 -6.01 -15.65 -1.60
N ASN A 142 -5.62 -16.25 -2.72
CA ASN A 142 -4.97 -17.57 -2.72
C ASN A 142 -3.62 -17.55 -1.98
N ALA A 143 -2.83 -16.49 -2.15
CA ALA A 143 -1.57 -16.34 -1.42
C ALA A 143 -1.82 -16.15 0.08
N LEU A 144 -2.88 -15.44 0.47
CA LEU A 144 -3.24 -15.26 1.88
C LEU A 144 -3.83 -16.52 2.53
N SER A 145 -4.37 -17.45 1.73
CA SER A 145 -4.87 -18.74 2.19
C SER A 145 -3.80 -19.81 2.37
N THR A 146 -2.51 -19.53 2.14
CA THR A 146 -1.45 -20.53 2.36
C THR A 146 -1.16 -20.71 3.85
N ASP A 147 -0.91 -21.93 4.29
CA ASP A 147 -0.50 -22.20 5.68
C ASP A 147 0.94 -21.75 5.95
N GLU A 148 1.27 -21.46 7.22
CA GLU A 148 2.66 -21.33 7.66
C GLU A 148 3.39 -22.67 7.46
N VAL A 149 4.56 -22.64 6.83
CA VAL A 149 5.42 -23.83 6.60
C VAL A 149 6.20 -24.19 7.86
#